data_AF-A0A7M3S7G6-F1
#
_entry.id   AF-A0A7M3S7G6-F1
#
_cell.length_a   1.000
_cell.length_b   1.000
_cell.length_c   1.000
_cell.angle_alpha   90.00
_cell.angle_beta   90.00
_cell.angle_gamma   90.00
#
_symmetry.space_group_name_H-M   'P 1'
#
loop_
_entity.id
_entity.type
_entity.pdbx_description
1 polymer ?
#
loop_
_entity_poly.entity_id
_entity_poly.type
_entity_poly.pdbx_seq_one_letter_code
_entity_poly.pdbx_strand_id
1 'polypeptide(L)'
;KYPQIKELFGHCTRTKWVALFVVLLQTYCAYQAQFLSVPAFFALAYIVGGTANHNCMMAMHELSHNLGFKKMVYNRMLGIFANLPIGVPSAVSFKRYHMEHHRYQGEEGVDVDLPTAIEGKIFNNTISKFFFVVFQVLFYAFRPLIVNPKSPGLWEMYNWIACMSYNFFIYQIGGGWSVGYLFLSSLFGSGIHPVAGHFIAEHYVFVLGYETYSYYGILNLFTFNVGYHN
;
A
#
# COMPACT_ATOMS: atom_id res chain seq x y z
N LYS A 1 31.89 -6.77 7.99
CA LYS A 1 32.57 -5.67 7.26
C LYS A 1 32.14 -4.28 7.75
N TYR A 2 30.88 -4.05 8.15
CA TYR A 2 30.42 -2.75 8.69
C TYR A 2 29.61 -2.92 9.99
N PRO A 3 30.25 -2.98 11.18
CA PRO A 3 29.55 -3.17 12.45
C PRO A 3 28.60 -2.03 12.82
N GLN A 4 28.88 -0.80 12.35
CA GLN A 4 28.05 0.38 12.59
C GLN A 4 26.63 0.25 12.01
N ILE A 5 26.42 -0.61 11.02
CA ILE A 5 25.07 -0.88 10.47
C ILE A 5 24.18 -1.49 11.55
N LYS A 6 24.73 -2.27 12.48
CA LYS A 6 23.95 -2.87 13.58
C LYS A 6 23.41 -1.82 14.54
N GLU A 7 24.03 -0.64 14.62
CA GLU A 7 23.52 0.47 15.46
C GLU A 7 22.25 1.09 14.88
N LEU A 8 22.00 0.91 13.58
CA LEU A 8 20.79 1.35 12.90
C LEU A 8 19.62 0.37 13.06
N PHE A 9 19.88 -0.85 13.55
CA PHE A 9 18.84 -1.84 13.75
C PHE A 9 17.98 -1.46 14.94
N GLY A 10 16.67 -1.37 14.71
CA GLY A 10 15.75 -1.04 15.78
C GLY A 10 14.39 -0.60 15.25
N HIS A 11 13.60 -0.04 16.16
CA HIS A 11 12.27 0.43 15.83
C HIS A 11 12.27 1.92 15.50
N CYS A 12 11.56 2.31 14.44
CA CYS A 12 11.37 3.70 14.07
C CYS A 12 10.19 4.30 14.87
N THR A 13 10.50 5.08 15.90
CA THR A 13 9.48 5.72 16.75
C THR A 13 8.67 6.80 16.03
N ARG A 14 9.15 7.28 14.88
CA ARG A 14 8.48 8.31 14.06
C ARG A 14 7.28 7.76 13.29
N THR A 15 7.26 6.47 12.94
CA THR A 15 6.22 5.85 12.11
C THR A 15 4.82 6.08 12.65
N LYS A 16 4.61 6.01 13.97
CA LYS A 16 3.30 6.26 14.59
C LYS A 16 2.79 7.68 14.41
N TRP A 17 3.69 8.66 14.42
CA TRP A 17 3.33 10.08 14.27
C TRP A 17 3.05 10.43 12.82
N VAL A 18 3.83 9.87 11.89
CA VAL A 18 3.58 10.02 10.45
C VAL A 18 2.24 9.37 10.10
N ALA A 19 2.01 8.13 10.50
CA ALA A 19 0.74 7.44 10.26
C ALA A 19 -0.46 8.20 10.84
N LEU A 20 -0.35 8.70 12.08
CA LEU A 20 -1.39 9.53 12.69
C LEU A 20 -1.68 10.79 11.86
N PHE A 21 -0.64 11.54 11.50
CA PHE A 21 -0.78 12.77 10.72
C PHE A 21 -1.44 12.50 9.36
N VAL A 22 -0.96 11.50 8.62
CA VAL A 22 -1.43 11.21 7.26
C VAL A 22 -2.85 10.66 7.26
N VAL A 23 -3.23 9.82 8.24
CA VAL A 23 -4.62 9.36 8.40
C VAL A 23 -5.55 10.55 8.68
N LEU A 24 -5.17 11.45 9.60
CA LEU A 24 -5.97 12.65 9.90
C LEU A 24 -6.08 13.58 8.68
N LEU A 25 -5.00 13.77 7.92
CA LEU A 25 -5.00 14.52 6.68
C LEU A 25 -5.98 13.90 5.67
N GLN A 26 -5.94 12.59 5.47
CA GLN A 26 -6.86 11.89 4.59
C GLN A 26 -8.32 12.01 5.05
N THR A 27 -8.60 11.89 6.35
CA THR A 27 -9.93 12.11 6.92
C THR A 27 -10.43 13.54 6.65
N TYR A 28 -9.56 14.54 6.85
CA TYR A 28 -9.89 15.93 6.57
C TYR A 28 -10.17 16.17 5.09
N CYS A 29 -9.29 15.70 4.20
CA CYS A 29 -9.47 15.83 2.75
C CYS A 29 -10.73 15.11 2.27
N ALA A 30 -11.03 13.92 2.81
CA ALA A 30 -12.26 13.21 2.50
C ALA A 30 -13.50 14.05 2.87
N TYR A 31 -13.53 14.64 4.06
CA TYR A 31 -14.61 15.55 4.45
C TYR A 31 -14.72 16.76 3.51
N GLN A 32 -13.61 17.38 3.13
CA GLN A 32 -13.60 18.53 2.21
C GLN A 32 -14.06 18.17 0.79
N ALA A 33 -13.83 16.93 0.34
CA ALA A 33 -14.12 16.47 -1.01
C ALA A 33 -15.58 16.69 -1.43
N GLN A 34 -16.53 16.65 -0.49
CA GLN A 34 -17.95 16.86 -0.76
C GLN A 34 -18.31 18.28 -1.24
N PHE A 35 -17.45 19.27 -0.96
CA PHE A 35 -17.68 20.67 -1.32
C PHE A 35 -16.97 21.08 -2.61
N LEU A 36 -16.21 20.16 -3.23
CA LEU A 36 -15.40 20.48 -4.39
C LEU A 36 -16.16 20.29 -5.70
N SER A 37 -15.81 21.10 -6.70
CA SER A 37 -16.18 20.79 -8.09
C SER A 37 -15.49 19.51 -8.54
N VAL A 38 -16.07 18.84 -9.54
CA VAL A 38 -15.52 17.57 -10.06
C VAL A 38 -14.03 17.67 -10.45
N PRO A 39 -13.55 18.72 -11.16
CA PRO A 39 -12.12 18.83 -11.45
C PRO A 39 -11.25 19.01 -10.21
N ALA A 40 -11.68 19.83 -9.24
CA ALA A 40 -10.96 20.05 -8.00
C ALA A 40 -10.91 18.78 -7.14
N PHE A 41 -11.99 18.00 -7.15
CA PHE A 41 -12.06 16.69 -6.50
C PHE A 41 -11.01 15.73 -7.05
N PHE A 42 -10.91 15.56 -8.37
CA PHE A 42 -9.91 14.68 -8.98
C PHE A 42 -8.48 15.20 -8.75
N ALA A 43 -8.26 16.51 -8.79
CA ALA A 43 -6.96 17.09 -8.48
C ALA A 43 -6.54 16.81 -7.03
N LEU A 44 -7.46 16.97 -6.07
CA LEU A 44 -7.22 16.65 -4.66
C LEU A 44 -6.94 15.14 -4.48
N ALA A 45 -7.77 14.28 -5.07
CA ALA A 45 -7.63 12.83 -5.00
C ALA A 45 -6.33 12.32 -5.61
N TYR A 46 -5.83 12.93 -6.69
CA TYR A 46 -4.58 12.52 -7.31
C TYR A 46 -3.36 13.04 -6.52
N ILE A 47 -3.26 14.36 -6.33
CA ILE A 47 -2.04 15.00 -5.82
C ILE A 47 -1.84 14.72 -4.33
N VAL A 48 -2.84 15.09 -3.51
CA VAL A 48 -2.77 14.91 -2.06
C VAL A 48 -3.21 13.50 -1.70
N GLY A 49 -4.34 13.07 -2.23
CA GLY A 49 -4.93 11.75 -2.06
C GLY A 49 -3.95 10.64 -2.37
N GLY A 50 -3.50 10.54 -3.63
CA GLY A 50 -2.59 9.51 -4.09
C GLY A 50 -1.29 9.46 -3.29
N THR A 51 -0.64 10.60 -3.07
CA THR A 51 0.61 10.67 -2.28
C THR A 51 0.41 10.19 -0.84
N ALA A 52 -0.60 10.70 -0.13
CA ALA A 52 -0.83 10.35 1.27
C ALA A 52 -1.39 8.93 1.44
N ASN A 53 -2.20 8.44 0.50
CA ASN A 53 -2.70 7.07 0.53
C ASN A 53 -1.56 6.07 0.30
N HIS A 54 -0.65 6.38 -0.65
CA HIS A 54 0.57 5.58 -0.82
C HIS A 54 1.44 5.61 0.43
N ASN A 55 1.59 6.77 1.09
CA ASN A 55 2.28 6.84 2.37
C ASN A 55 1.65 5.91 3.44
N CYS A 56 0.32 5.85 3.52
CA CYS A 56 -0.37 4.91 4.40
C CYS A 56 -0.05 3.44 4.07
N MET A 57 0.02 3.08 2.79
CA MET A 57 0.44 1.74 2.36
C MET A 57 1.89 1.44 2.76
N MET A 58 2.79 2.41 2.62
CA MET A 58 4.18 2.27 3.05
C MET A 58 4.31 2.19 4.58
N ALA A 59 3.48 2.92 5.32
CA ALA A 59 3.42 2.74 6.77
C ALA A 59 2.96 1.32 7.14
N MET A 60 1.97 0.77 6.44
CA MET A 60 1.56 -0.63 6.61
C MET A 60 2.69 -1.60 6.25
N HIS A 61 3.43 -1.33 5.17
CA HIS A 61 4.64 -2.09 4.79
C HIS A 61 5.64 -2.16 5.94
N GLU A 62 6.08 -1.02 6.48
CA GLU A 62 7.03 -0.98 7.60
C GLU A 62 6.52 -1.70 8.86
N LEU A 63 5.22 -1.58 9.14
CA LEU A 63 4.59 -2.21 10.31
C LEU A 63 4.40 -3.72 10.12
N SER A 64 4.32 -4.20 8.88
CA SER A 64 4.30 -5.64 8.58
C SER A 64 5.60 -6.31 9.05
N HIS A 65 6.74 -5.64 8.88
CA HIS A 65 8.07 -6.03 9.36
C HIS A 65 8.27 -5.85 10.88
N ASN A 66 7.27 -5.32 11.58
CA ASN A 66 7.32 -4.96 13.00
C ASN A 66 8.34 -3.85 13.35
N LEU A 67 8.63 -2.95 12.40
CA LEU A 67 9.63 -1.90 12.60
C LEU A 67 9.11 -0.69 13.40
N GLY A 68 7.82 -0.59 13.70
CA GLY A 68 7.27 0.51 14.50
C GLY A 68 7.41 0.32 16.02
N PHE A 69 7.30 -0.92 16.51
CA PHE A 69 7.30 -1.23 17.95
C PHE A 69 7.91 -2.59 18.27
N LYS A 70 8.42 -2.74 19.51
CA LYS A 70 8.92 -4.02 20.02
C LYS A 70 7.85 -5.11 20.13
N LYS A 71 6.62 -4.76 20.53
CA LYS A 71 5.52 -5.73 20.60
C LYS A 71 4.80 -5.81 19.25
N MET A 72 4.71 -7.01 18.70
CA MET A 72 4.06 -7.26 17.40
C MET A 72 2.60 -6.78 17.35
N VAL A 73 1.86 -6.89 18.46
CA VAL A 73 0.46 -6.47 18.53
C VAL A 73 0.29 -4.96 18.27
N TYR A 74 1.21 -4.12 18.75
CA TYR A 74 1.14 -2.67 18.52
C TYR A 74 1.41 -2.31 17.06
N ASN A 75 2.32 -3.03 16.39
CA ASN A 75 2.52 -2.86 14.95
C ASN A 75 1.27 -3.26 14.18
N ARG A 76 0.62 -4.37 14.55
CA ARG A 76 -0.61 -4.83 13.90
C ARG A 76 -1.75 -3.82 14.09
N MET A 77 -1.95 -3.30 15.30
CA MET A 77 -2.96 -2.29 15.58
C MET A 77 -2.71 -0.99 14.79
N LEU A 78 -1.46 -0.50 14.78
CA LEU A 78 -1.12 0.69 14.00
C LEU A 78 -1.23 0.43 12.49
N GLY A 79 -0.94 -0.78 12.03
CA GLY A 79 -1.11 -1.16 10.63
C GLY A 79 -2.58 -1.13 10.20
N ILE A 80 -3.49 -1.64 11.04
CA ILE A 80 -4.94 -1.52 10.82
C ILE A 80 -5.37 -0.05 10.80
N PHE A 81 -4.80 0.78 11.69
CA PHE A 81 -5.09 2.22 11.71
C PHE A 81 -4.59 2.93 10.43
N ALA A 82 -3.36 2.64 9.98
CA ALA A 82 -2.82 3.17 8.73
C ALA A 82 -3.61 2.69 7.50
N ASN A 83 -4.28 1.54 7.58
CA ASN A 83 -5.13 1.02 6.51
C ASN A 83 -6.45 1.76 6.33
N LEU A 84 -6.93 2.50 7.35
CA LEU A 84 -8.27 3.11 7.30
C LEU A 84 -8.50 3.97 6.05
N PRO A 85 -7.60 4.89 5.64
CA PRO A 85 -7.79 5.71 4.44
C PRO A 85 -7.77 4.94 3.11
N ILE A 86 -7.30 3.70 3.09
CA ILE A 86 -7.28 2.88 1.87
C ILE A 86 -8.71 2.47 1.46
N GLY A 87 -9.62 2.36 2.44
CA GLY A 87 -11.01 1.99 2.24
C GLY A 87 -11.26 0.48 2.05
N VAL A 88 -10.20 -0.33 2.00
CA VAL A 88 -10.27 -1.80 1.89
C VAL A 88 -9.45 -2.44 3.02
N PRO A 89 -10.00 -3.43 3.75
CA PRO A 89 -9.30 -4.05 4.88
C PRO A 89 -8.21 -5.00 4.37
N SER A 90 -6.98 -4.51 4.31
CA SER A 90 -5.85 -5.22 3.72
C SER A 90 -4.66 -5.40 4.67
N ALA A 91 -4.49 -4.61 5.73
CA ALA A 91 -3.26 -4.64 6.53
C ALA A 91 -2.87 -6.00 7.10
N VAL A 92 -3.82 -6.76 7.64
CA VAL A 92 -3.50 -8.06 8.24
C VAL A 92 -3.18 -9.09 7.17
N SER A 93 -3.97 -9.16 6.11
CA SER A 93 -3.74 -10.08 4.98
C SER A 93 -2.45 -9.73 4.24
N PHE A 94 -2.23 -8.45 3.97
CA PHE A 94 -1.01 -7.92 3.37
C PHE A 94 0.21 -8.40 4.14
N LYS A 95 0.26 -8.25 5.47
CA LYS A 95 1.39 -8.75 6.27
C LYS A 95 1.65 -10.25 6.05
N ARG A 96 0.62 -11.08 5.90
CA ARG A 96 0.81 -12.53 5.70
C ARG A 96 1.44 -12.81 4.35
N TYR A 97 0.89 -12.25 3.27
CA TYR A 97 1.41 -12.43 1.93
C TYR A 97 2.78 -11.78 1.74
N HIS A 98 2.97 -10.57 2.28
CA HIS A 98 4.22 -9.84 2.23
C HIS A 98 5.38 -10.58 2.90
N MET A 99 5.15 -11.17 4.07
CA MET A 99 6.20 -11.98 4.72
C MET A 99 6.55 -13.25 3.95
N GLU A 100 5.62 -13.80 3.15
CA GLU A 100 5.90 -14.91 2.25
C GLU A 100 6.67 -14.44 1.02
N HIS A 101 6.28 -13.32 0.41
CA HIS A 101 7.03 -12.68 -0.66
C HIS A 101 8.50 -12.47 -0.27
N HIS A 102 8.78 -11.90 0.91
CA HIS A 102 10.17 -11.72 1.39
C HIS A 102 10.91 -13.03 1.65
N ARG A 103 10.21 -14.13 1.94
CA ARG A 103 10.82 -15.42 2.29
C ARG A 103 11.01 -16.34 1.07
N TYR A 104 10.11 -16.25 0.11
CA TYR A 104 9.99 -17.12 -1.06
C TYR A 104 9.92 -16.28 -2.34
N GLN A 105 10.66 -15.17 -2.37
CA GLN A 105 10.64 -14.19 -3.46
C GLN A 105 10.91 -14.89 -4.79
N GLY A 106 10.04 -14.65 -5.78
CA GLY A 106 10.18 -15.26 -7.10
C GLY A 106 9.68 -16.72 -7.20
N GLU A 107 9.20 -17.34 -6.12
CA GLU A 107 8.69 -18.70 -6.13
C GLU A 107 7.24 -18.76 -6.66
N GLU A 108 7.06 -19.37 -7.83
CA GLU A 108 5.76 -19.47 -8.50
C GLU A 108 4.72 -20.21 -7.63
N GLY A 109 3.53 -19.62 -7.50
CA GLY A 109 2.43 -20.18 -6.71
C GLY A 109 2.51 -19.89 -5.21
N VAL A 110 3.65 -19.41 -4.70
CA VAL A 110 3.82 -18.99 -3.31
C VAL A 110 3.86 -17.47 -3.22
N ASP A 111 4.78 -16.85 -3.98
CA ASP A 111 4.88 -15.40 -4.13
C ASP A 111 3.75 -14.88 -5.02
N VAL A 112 2.75 -14.28 -4.38
CA VAL A 112 1.56 -13.76 -5.04
C VAL A 112 1.76 -12.38 -5.67
N ASP A 113 2.94 -11.77 -5.49
CA ASP A 113 3.26 -10.51 -6.15
C ASP A 113 3.69 -10.74 -7.60
N LEU A 114 4.09 -11.97 -7.94
CA LEU A 114 4.33 -12.41 -9.31
C LEU A 114 3.03 -12.45 -10.14
N PRO A 115 3.03 -11.83 -11.32
CA PRO A 115 1.97 -12.04 -12.30
C PRO A 115 1.88 -13.51 -12.73
N THR A 116 0.66 -14.01 -12.86
CA THR A 116 0.39 -15.33 -13.44
C THR A 116 0.78 -15.38 -14.92
N ALA A 117 1.01 -16.58 -15.46
CA ALA A 117 1.29 -16.77 -16.89
C ALA A 117 0.17 -16.22 -17.80
N ILE A 118 -1.09 -16.19 -17.33
CA ILE A 118 -2.22 -15.62 -18.07
C ILE A 118 -2.10 -14.09 -18.09
N GLU A 119 -1.85 -13.45 -16.94
CA GLU A 119 -1.61 -12.01 -16.86
C GLU A 119 -0.44 -11.61 -17.78
N GLY A 120 0.67 -12.37 -17.78
CA GLY A 120 1.81 -12.11 -18.67
C GLY A 120 1.46 -12.19 -20.17
N LYS A 121 0.53 -13.06 -20.57
CA LYS A 121 0.04 -13.16 -21.96
C LYS A 121 -0.92 -12.02 -22.33
N ILE A 122 -1.74 -11.55 -21.40
CA ILE A 122 -2.69 -10.45 -21.62
C ILE A 122 -1.97 -9.10 -21.64
N PHE A 123 -1.09 -8.86 -20.67
CA PHE A 123 -0.40 -7.58 -20.45
C PHE A 123 0.95 -7.51 -21.16
N ASN A 124 0.95 -7.80 -22.48
CA ASN A 124 2.17 -7.95 -23.27
C ASN A 124 2.51 -6.77 -24.19
N ASN A 125 1.69 -5.73 -24.29
CA ASN A 125 1.93 -4.54 -25.13
C ASN A 125 1.73 -3.24 -24.34
N THR A 126 2.09 -2.10 -24.93
CA THR A 126 2.07 -0.80 -24.23
C THR A 126 0.70 -0.45 -23.65
N ILE A 127 -0.38 -0.69 -24.38
CA ILE A 127 -1.74 -0.34 -23.94
C ILE A 127 -2.18 -1.25 -22.80
N SER A 128 -1.97 -2.56 -22.94
CA SER A 128 -2.36 -3.51 -21.90
C SER A 128 -1.50 -3.34 -20.64
N LYS A 129 -0.19 -3.08 -20.77
CA LYS A 129 0.68 -2.73 -19.64
C LYS A 129 0.27 -1.42 -18.96
N PHE A 130 -0.13 -0.42 -19.72
CA PHE A 130 -0.66 0.82 -19.14
C PHE A 130 -1.92 0.55 -18.31
N PHE A 131 -2.85 -0.27 -18.83
CA PHE A 131 -4.02 -0.72 -18.08
C PHE A 131 -3.61 -1.46 -16.80
N PHE A 132 -2.62 -2.36 -16.90
CA PHE A 132 -2.09 -3.09 -15.74
C PHE A 132 -1.61 -2.13 -14.65
N VAL A 133 -0.81 -1.12 -15.01
CA VAL A 133 -0.30 -0.11 -14.07
C VAL A 133 -1.43 0.72 -13.45
N VAL A 134 -2.46 1.11 -14.22
CA VAL A 134 -3.61 1.86 -13.69
C VAL A 134 -4.35 1.06 -12.62
N PHE A 135 -4.52 -0.24 -12.83
CA PHE A 135 -5.30 -1.13 -11.96
C PHE A 135 -4.45 -2.05 -11.09
N GLN A 136 -3.16 -1.77 -10.94
CA GLN A 136 -2.17 -2.57 -10.21
C GLN A 136 -2.70 -3.06 -8.85
N VAL A 137 -3.28 -2.13 -8.08
CA VAL A 137 -3.82 -2.39 -6.74
C VAL A 137 -4.90 -3.47 -6.73
N LEU A 138 -5.69 -3.59 -7.80
CA LEU A 138 -6.72 -4.62 -7.91
C LEU A 138 -6.09 -5.99 -8.16
N PHE A 139 -5.06 -6.07 -8.99
CA PHE A 139 -4.32 -7.32 -9.18
C PHE A 139 -3.68 -7.78 -7.87
N TYR A 140 -3.04 -6.86 -7.12
CA TYR A 140 -2.47 -7.15 -5.80
C TYR A 140 -3.53 -7.57 -4.78
N ALA A 141 -4.73 -7.00 -4.83
CA ALA A 141 -5.80 -7.35 -3.90
C ALA A 141 -6.44 -8.71 -4.22
N PHE A 142 -6.65 -9.03 -5.50
CA PHE A 142 -7.42 -10.20 -5.92
C PHE A 142 -6.58 -11.42 -6.30
N ARG A 143 -5.39 -11.24 -6.88
CA ARG A 143 -4.53 -12.37 -7.29
C ARG A 143 -4.22 -13.33 -6.12
N PRO A 144 -3.91 -12.86 -4.89
CA PRO A 144 -3.64 -13.75 -3.78
C PRO A 144 -4.83 -14.67 -3.43
N LEU A 145 -6.06 -14.24 -3.69
CA LEU A 145 -7.28 -15.01 -3.43
C LEU A 145 -7.50 -16.14 -4.45
N ILE A 146 -6.79 -16.10 -5.58
CA ILE A 146 -6.89 -17.10 -6.65
C ILE A 146 -5.66 -18.02 -6.62
N VAL A 147 -4.47 -17.45 -6.48
CA VAL A 147 -3.19 -18.18 -6.59
C VAL A 147 -2.86 -18.93 -5.31
N ASN A 148 -2.97 -18.27 -4.15
CA ASN A 148 -2.60 -18.85 -2.86
C ASN A 148 -3.61 -18.42 -1.77
N PRO A 149 -4.88 -18.86 -1.86
CA PRO A 149 -5.94 -18.41 -0.96
C PRO A 149 -5.64 -18.81 0.48
N LYS A 150 -5.75 -17.84 1.38
CA LYS A 150 -5.57 -18.04 2.82
C LYS A 150 -6.89 -17.86 3.55
N SER A 151 -7.19 -18.77 4.48
CA SER A 151 -8.34 -18.61 5.37
C SER A 151 -8.16 -17.38 6.28
N PRO A 152 -9.17 -16.50 6.39
CA PRO A 152 -9.11 -15.34 7.28
C PRO A 152 -9.20 -15.77 8.75
N GLY A 153 -8.42 -15.12 9.62
CA GLY A 153 -8.45 -15.32 11.05
C GLY A 153 -9.14 -14.17 11.81
N LEU A 154 -9.01 -14.19 13.14
CA LEU A 154 -9.61 -13.16 14.01
C LEU A 154 -9.05 -11.76 13.75
N TRP A 155 -7.78 -11.64 13.35
CA TRP A 155 -7.17 -10.34 13.09
C TRP A 155 -7.68 -9.72 11.78
N GLU A 156 -7.91 -10.52 10.75
CA GLU A 156 -8.57 -10.07 9.53
C GLU A 156 -9.99 -9.59 9.82
N MET A 157 -10.72 -10.25 10.74
CA MET A 157 -12.02 -9.77 11.21
C MET A 157 -11.92 -8.41 11.92
N TYR A 158 -10.93 -8.19 12.80
CA TYR A 158 -10.72 -6.88 13.42
C TYR A 158 -10.37 -5.80 12.41
N ASN A 159 -9.54 -6.11 11.41
CA ASN A 159 -9.22 -5.19 10.33
C ASN A 159 -10.47 -4.83 9.52
N TRP A 160 -11.29 -5.83 9.19
CA TRP A 160 -12.54 -5.64 8.48
C TRP A 160 -13.50 -4.73 9.24
N ILE A 161 -13.75 -5.01 10.52
CA ILE A 161 -14.62 -4.20 11.37
C ILE A 161 -14.11 -2.75 11.41
N ALA A 162 -12.83 -2.54 11.72
CA ALA A 162 -12.27 -1.19 11.81
C ALA A 162 -12.39 -0.41 10.49
N CYS A 163 -12.05 -1.04 9.36
CA CYS A 163 -12.12 -0.42 8.05
C CYS A 163 -13.57 -0.10 7.64
N MET A 164 -14.50 -1.04 7.84
CA MET A 164 -15.91 -0.82 7.50
C MET A 164 -16.55 0.25 8.40
N SER A 165 -16.23 0.26 9.70
CA SER A 165 -16.67 1.31 10.62
C SER A 165 -16.12 2.68 10.21
N TYR A 166 -14.86 2.77 9.79
CA TYR A 166 -14.28 4.02 9.29
C TYR A 166 -14.94 4.47 7.98
N ASN A 167 -15.12 3.58 7.00
CA ASN A 167 -15.82 3.90 5.75
C ASN A 167 -17.24 4.41 6.01
N PHE A 168 -17.97 3.76 6.93
CA PHE A 168 -19.29 4.21 7.34
C PHE A 168 -19.24 5.60 8.00
N PHE A 169 -18.29 5.84 8.90
CA PHE A 169 -18.08 7.16 9.50
C PHE A 169 -17.81 8.24 8.44
N ILE A 170 -16.92 7.96 7.47
CA ILE A 170 -16.62 8.88 6.36
C ILE A 170 -17.86 9.16 5.50
N TYR A 171 -18.67 8.13 5.24
CA TYR A 171 -19.95 8.30 4.55
C TYR A 171 -20.92 9.18 5.34
N GLN A 172 -21.00 9.04 6.67
CA GLN A 172 -21.89 9.88 7.48
C GLN A 172 -21.50 11.36 7.46
N ILE A 173 -20.21 11.69 7.38
CA ILE A 173 -19.75 13.08 7.44
C ILE A 173 -19.70 13.79 6.07
N GLY A 174 -19.66 13.06 4.95
CA GLY A 174 -19.59 13.69 3.62
C GLY A 174 -20.04 12.85 2.44
N GLY A 175 -20.79 11.78 2.72
CA GLY A 175 -21.51 10.99 1.73
C GLY A 175 -20.59 10.26 0.74
N GLY A 176 -21.15 10.00 -0.45
CA GLY A 176 -20.46 9.24 -1.50
C GLY A 176 -19.21 9.92 -2.05
N TRP A 177 -19.15 11.26 -2.04
CA TRP A 177 -17.96 12.00 -2.49
C TRP A 177 -16.76 11.76 -1.57
N SER A 178 -16.95 11.81 -0.25
CA SER A 178 -15.89 11.54 0.72
C SER A 178 -15.37 10.10 0.64
N VAL A 179 -16.27 9.13 0.48
CA VAL A 179 -15.89 7.72 0.29
C VAL A 179 -15.19 7.52 -1.06
N GLY A 180 -15.72 8.11 -2.12
CA GLY A 180 -15.13 8.07 -3.46
C GLY A 180 -13.73 8.67 -3.50
N TYR A 181 -13.49 9.75 -2.75
CA TYR A 181 -12.16 10.33 -2.58
C TYR A 181 -11.16 9.30 -2.05
N LEU A 182 -11.51 8.54 -1.02
CA LEU A 182 -10.60 7.54 -0.43
C LEU A 182 -10.25 6.43 -1.43
N PHE A 183 -11.26 5.86 -2.09
CA PHE A 183 -11.04 4.78 -3.07
C PHE A 183 -10.25 5.25 -4.29
N LEU A 184 -10.55 6.44 -4.82
CA LEU A 184 -9.79 7.00 -5.95
C LEU A 184 -8.37 7.38 -5.56
N SER A 185 -8.17 7.88 -4.34
CA SER A 185 -6.83 8.14 -3.80
C SER A 185 -6.00 6.85 -3.71
N SER A 186 -6.61 5.74 -3.27
CA SER A 186 -5.96 4.42 -3.26
C SER A 186 -5.59 3.95 -4.68
N LEU A 187 -6.52 4.08 -5.63
CA LEU A 187 -6.29 3.70 -7.03
C LEU A 187 -5.17 4.52 -7.67
N PHE A 188 -5.18 5.84 -7.49
CA PHE A 188 -4.12 6.70 -8.02
C PHE A 188 -2.78 6.44 -7.33
N GLY A 189 -2.77 6.44 -6.00
CA GLY A 189 -1.56 6.30 -5.18
C GLY A 189 -0.83 4.98 -5.37
N SER A 190 -1.53 3.94 -5.83
CA SER A 190 -0.99 2.60 -6.07
C SER A 190 -0.91 2.22 -7.55
N GLY A 191 -1.24 3.16 -8.44
CA GLY A 191 -1.28 2.92 -9.87
C GLY A 191 -0.31 3.86 -10.61
N ILE A 192 -0.87 4.82 -11.35
CA ILE A 192 -0.10 5.73 -12.21
C ILE A 192 0.62 6.87 -11.46
N HIS A 193 0.46 7.01 -10.15
CA HIS A 193 1.14 8.07 -9.42
C HIS A 193 2.65 7.78 -9.32
N PRO A 194 3.56 8.76 -9.49
CA PRO A 194 5.01 8.53 -9.43
C PRO A 194 5.53 7.85 -8.16
N VAL A 195 4.81 7.98 -7.04
CA VAL A 195 5.18 7.33 -5.75
C VAL A 195 4.98 5.81 -5.79
N ALA A 196 4.08 5.32 -6.66
CA ALA A 196 3.86 3.90 -6.90
C ALA A 196 4.94 3.27 -7.79
N GLY A 197 5.87 4.06 -8.35
CA GLY A 197 6.88 3.57 -9.30
C GLY A 197 7.78 2.46 -8.74
N HIS A 198 7.98 2.43 -7.41
CA HIS A 198 8.71 1.36 -6.71
C HIS A 198 8.10 -0.03 -6.96
N PHE A 199 6.77 -0.19 -7.11
CA PHE A 199 6.15 -1.47 -7.48
C PHE A 199 6.68 -2.02 -8.81
N ILE A 200 7.00 -1.14 -9.76
CA ILE A 200 7.60 -1.54 -11.03
C ILE A 200 9.09 -1.88 -10.83
N ALA A 201 9.80 -1.10 -10.03
CA ALA A 201 11.22 -1.33 -9.74
C ALA A 201 11.48 -2.57 -8.87
N GLU A 202 10.51 -3.05 -8.10
CA GLU A 202 10.69 -4.18 -7.18
C GLU A 202 10.25 -5.52 -7.77
N HIS A 203 9.29 -5.51 -8.69
CA HIS A 203 8.59 -6.73 -9.13
C HIS A 203 8.77 -7.04 -10.61
N TYR A 204 9.64 -6.30 -11.31
CA TYR A 204 9.95 -6.55 -12.71
C TYR A 204 11.44 -6.70 -12.94
N VAL A 205 11.79 -7.82 -13.56
CA VAL A 205 13.16 -8.11 -13.98
C VAL A 205 13.46 -7.33 -15.25
N PHE A 206 14.22 -6.24 -15.12
CA PHE A 206 14.75 -5.48 -16.26
C PHE A 206 16.05 -6.07 -16.81
N VAL A 207 16.86 -6.68 -15.94
CA VAL A 207 18.14 -7.33 -16.20
C VAL A 207 18.06 -8.75 -15.66
N LEU A 208 18.27 -9.74 -16.51
CA LEU A 208 18.19 -11.16 -16.13
C LEU A 208 19.15 -11.46 -14.96
N GLY A 209 18.65 -12.12 -13.93
CA GLY A 209 19.40 -12.44 -12.72
C GLY A 209 19.37 -11.39 -11.61
N TYR A 210 18.69 -10.26 -11.82
CA TYR A 210 18.46 -9.22 -10.81
C TYR A 210 16.97 -9.02 -10.57
N GLU A 211 16.54 -9.29 -9.34
CA GLU A 211 15.12 -9.28 -8.96
C GLU A 211 14.63 -7.93 -8.41
N THR A 212 15.51 -7.06 -7.91
CA THR A 212 15.11 -5.76 -7.34
C THR A 212 15.99 -4.61 -7.82
N TYR A 213 15.42 -3.40 -7.85
CA TYR A 213 16.09 -2.18 -8.31
C TYR A 213 15.86 -1.04 -7.32
N SER A 214 16.91 -0.25 -7.06
CA SER A 214 16.84 0.88 -6.15
C SER A 214 16.48 2.21 -6.83
N TYR A 215 15.71 3.04 -6.14
CA TYR A 215 15.42 4.44 -6.44
C TYR A 215 15.97 5.37 -5.34
N TYR A 216 16.76 6.37 -5.74
CA TYR A 216 17.46 7.29 -4.82
C TYR A 216 16.92 8.74 -4.84
N GLY A 217 15.71 8.97 -5.34
CA GLY A 217 15.17 10.33 -5.51
C GLY A 217 14.31 10.85 -4.34
N ILE A 218 13.79 12.07 -4.51
CA ILE A 218 13.11 12.84 -3.44
C ILE A 218 11.81 12.19 -2.94
N LEU A 219 11.16 11.34 -3.75
CA LEU A 219 9.90 10.73 -3.37
C LEU A 219 10.04 9.77 -2.17
N ASN A 220 11.25 9.28 -1.89
CA ASN A 220 11.56 8.47 -0.70
C ASN A 220 11.18 9.17 0.63
N LEU A 221 11.24 10.51 0.67
CA LEU A 221 10.83 11.29 1.83
C LEU A 221 9.36 11.05 2.20
N PHE A 222 8.52 10.73 1.21
CA PHE A 222 7.09 10.48 1.38
C PHE A 222 6.74 8.99 1.46
N THR A 223 7.70 8.08 1.25
CA THR A 223 7.45 6.63 1.13
C THR A 223 8.31 5.80 2.07
N PHE A 224 8.70 6.37 3.22
CA PHE A 224 9.52 5.67 4.22
C PHE A 224 10.86 5.14 3.67
N ASN A 225 11.38 5.77 2.63
CA ASN A 225 12.56 5.33 1.91
C ASN A 225 12.47 3.92 1.32
N VAL A 226 11.25 3.47 1.01
CA VAL A 226 11.01 2.12 0.46
C VAL A 226 11.86 1.86 -0.79
N GLY A 227 12.13 2.88 -1.62
CA GLY A 227 12.87 2.71 -2.87
C GLY A 227 14.33 2.27 -2.69
N TYR A 228 14.87 2.18 -1.48
CA TYR A 228 16.18 1.56 -1.26
C TYR A 228 16.03 0.04 -1.15
N HIS A 229 16.30 -0.66 -2.26
CA HIS A 229 16.36 -2.12 -2.35
C HIS A 229 17.81 -2.63 -2.42
N ASN A 230 18.02 -3.84 -1.90
CA ASN A 230 19.35 -4.47 -1.74
C ASN A 230 20.14 -4.59 -3.04
#